data_AF-R7T3C9-F1
#
_entry.id   AF-R7T3C9-F1
#
_cell.length_a   1.000
_cell.length_b   1.000
_cell.length_c   1.000
_cell.angle_alpha   90.00
_cell.angle_beta   90.00
_cell.angle_gamma   90.00
#
_symmetry.space_group_name_H-M   'P 1'
#
loop_
_entity.id
_entity.type
_entity.pdbx_description
1 polymer ?
#
loop_
_entity_poly.entity_id
_entity_poly.type
_entity_poly.pdbx_seq_one_letter_code
_entity_poly.pdbx_strand_id
1 'polypeptide(L)'
;CHSLCDPMLGCSGPEADNCERCVYARLHLHGPCVEACPEGSFLDVNSRLCEMCTEPCLKCRGPDTASECSSCIAGFLLIPELGSCQRQCPQRYYTATHQKVCIRCVNHCKSCPESPDRCLACNDGFESLQDGSVCSAHCQGNEFRNSLLQCSGCDQSCSGCFGPSAAECVECAAGYVSQVNECRRNCSSGFHLDTDSASCLR
;
A
#
# COMPACT_ATOMS: atom_id res chain seq x y z
N CYS A 1 32.78 -24.88 -26.42
CA CYS A 1 31.81 -23.77 -26.28
C CYS A 1 32.14 -22.98 -25.04
N HIS A 2 31.78 -21.69 -25.03
CA HIS A 2 31.79 -20.88 -23.81
C HIS A 2 30.88 -21.51 -22.73
N SER A 3 31.19 -21.30 -21.45
CA SER A 3 30.43 -21.89 -20.32
C SER A 3 28.98 -21.42 -20.24
N LEU A 4 28.68 -20.25 -20.81
CA LEU A 4 27.34 -19.67 -20.86
C LEU A 4 26.52 -20.10 -22.09
N CYS A 5 27.10 -20.91 -22.99
CA CYS A 5 26.35 -21.54 -24.07
C CYS A 5 25.55 -22.73 -23.55
N ASP A 6 24.34 -22.93 -24.07
CA ASP A 6 23.55 -24.11 -23.80
C ASP A 6 24.28 -25.37 -24.33
N PRO A 7 24.63 -26.34 -23.46
CA PRO A 7 25.40 -27.50 -23.87
C PRO A 7 24.66 -28.42 -24.85
N MET A 8 23.34 -28.31 -24.96
CA MET A 8 22.51 -29.17 -25.82
C MET A 8 22.33 -28.61 -27.24
N LEU A 9 22.65 -27.33 -27.49
CA LEU A 9 22.38 -26.66 -28.76
C LEU A 9 23.65 -26.28 -29.55
N GLY A 10 24.82 -26.59 -29.00
CA GLY A 10 26.09 -26.36 -29.68
C GLY A 10 26.51 -24.88 -29.73
N CYS A 11 27.68 -24.66 -30.31
CA CYS A 11 28.28 -23.34 -30.50
C CYS A 11 29.11 -23.33 -31.78
N SER A 12 29.24 -22.16 -32.39
CA SER A 12 30.10 -21.97 -33.56
C SER A 12 31.56 -21.65 -33.19
N GLY A 13 31.85 -21.39 -31.91
CA GLY A 13 33.15 -20.93 -31.44
C GLY A 13 33.33 -20.98 -29.91
N PRO A 14 34.52 -20.57 -29.41
CA PRO A 14 34.84 -20.60 -27.98
C PRO A 14 34.34 -19.38 -27.20
N GLU A 15 34.03 -18.26 -27.86
CA GLU A 15 33.62 -17.01 -27.22
C GLU A 15 32.13 -16.98 -26.85
N ALA A 16 31.74 -16.07 -25.94
CA ALA A 16 30.40 -16.02 -25.36
C ALA A 16 29.29 -15.57 -26.34
N ASP A 17 29.66 -14.95 -27.45
CA ASP A 17 28.76 -14.50 -28.53
C ASP A 17 28.53 -15.58 -29.61
N ASN A 18 29.38 -16.62 -29.64
CA ASN A 18 29.30 -17.73 -30.59
C ASN A 18 28.36 -18.86 -30.15
N CYS A 19 27.50 -18.61 -29.16
CA CYS A 19 26.52 -19.58 -28.70
C CYS A 19 25.27 -19.56 -29.59
N GLU A 20 24.78 -20.72 -30.03
CA GLU A 20 23.48 -20.80 -30.72
C GLU A 20 22.34 -20.37 -29.77
N ARG A 21 22.40 -20.83 -28.51
CA ARG A 21 21.52 -20.40 -27.42
C ARG A 21 22.30 -20.19 -26.11
N CYS A 22 21.94 -19.15 -25.36
CA CYS A 22 22.49 -18.89 -24.03
C CYS A 22 21.74 -19.69 -22.95
N VAL A 23 22.46 -20.10 -21.90
CA VAL A 23 21.86 -20.73 -20.71
C VAL A 23 20.92 -19.75 -20.01
N TYR A 24 21.38 -18.51 -19.80
CA TYR A 24 20.66 -17.46 -19.07
C TYR A 24 20.08 -16.41 -20.02
N ALA A 25 20.89 -15.42 -20.41
CA ALA A 25 20.47 -14.30 -21.22
C ALA A 25 21.51 -13.96 -22.30
N ARG A 26 21.09 -13.25 -23.34
CA ARG A 26 21.98 -12.63 -24.33
C ARG A 26 21.87 -11.12 -24.25
N LEU A 27 23.00 -10.41 -24.34
CA LEU A 27 23.02 -8.95 -24.20
C LEU A 27 22.17 -8.23 -25.26
N HIS A 28 22.22 -8.71 -26.51
CA HIS A 28 21.39 -8.28 -27.64
C HIS A 28 21.38 -9.38 -28.71
N LEU A 29 20.62 -9.25 -29.80
CA LEU A 29 20.36 -10.32 -30.78
C LEU A 29 21.62 -11.10 -31.23
N HIS A 30 22.75 -10.39 -31.41
CA HIS A 30 24.07 -10.95 -31.76
C HIS A 30 25.17 -10.65 -30.72
N GLY A 31 24.81 -10.58 -29.44
CA GLY A 31 25.73 -10.24 -28.36
C GLY A 31 26.23 -11.46 -27.59
N PRO A 32 27.17 -11.26 -26.66
CA PRO A 32 27.61 -12.31 -25.77
C PRO A 32 26.49 -12.77 -24.84
N CYS A 33 26.52 -14.05 -24.49
CA CYS A 33 25.74 -14.59 -23.38
C CYS A 33 26.26 -14.01 -22.06
N VAL A 34 25.32 -13.68 -21.17
CA VAL A 34 25.59 -13.11 -19.84
C VAL A 34 24.79 -13.88 -18.80
N GLU A 35 25.33 -14.00 -17.58
CA GLU A 35 24.61 -14.64 -16.46
C GLU A 35 23.45 -13.79 -15.96
N ALA A 36 23.60 -12.46 -16.04
CA ALA A 36 22.59 -11.49 -15.66
C ALA A 36 22.66 -10.27 -16.59
N CYS A 37 21.50 -9.66 -16.84
CA CYS A 37 21.44 -8.42 -17.60
C CYS A 37 22.10 -7.27 -16.82
N PRO A 38 22.86 -6.39 -17.49
CA PRO A 38 23.54 -5.27 -16.83
C PRO A 38 22.55 -4.27 -16.22
N GLU A 39 23.03 -3.43 -15.30
CA GLU A 39 22.22 -2.32 -14.76
C GLU A 39 21.70 -1.43 -15.89
N GLY A 40 20.44 -0.99 -15.79
CA GLY A 40 19.78 -0.30 -16.90
C GLY A 40 19.01 -1.22 -17.84
N SER A 41 19.06 -2.54 -17.65
CA SER A 41 18.33 -3.51 -18.48
C SER A 41 17.65 -4.61 -17.67
N PHE A 42 16.64 -5.24 -18.27
CA PHE A 42 15.89 -6.37 -17.73
C PHE A 42 15.93 -7.53 -18.71
N LEU A 43 15.72 -8.76 -18.21
CA LEU A 43 15.61 -9.93 -19.07
C LEU A 43 14.18 -10.02 -19.63
N ASP A 44 14.03 -9.86 -20.94
CA ASP A 44 12.80 -10.26 -21.60
C ASP A 44 12.79 -11.79 -21.71
N VAL A 45 11.86 -12.44 -20.99
CA VAL A 45 11.81 -13.89 -20.87
C VAL A 45 11.41 -14.60 -22.17
N ASN A 46 10.76 -13.89 -23.10
CA ASN A 46 10.29 -14.45 -24.37
C ASN A 46 11.42 -14.53 -25.39
N SER A 47 12.16 -13.43 -25.54
CA SER A 47 13.30 -13.30 -26.45
C SER A 47 14.62 -13.79 -25.83
N ARG A 48 14.68 -13.88 -24.50
CA ARG A 48 15.90 -14.10 -23.69
C ARG A 48 16.98 -13.05 -23.94
N LEU A 49 16.57 -11.86 -24.37
CA LEU A 49 17.44 -10.72 -24.57
C LEU A 49 17.40 -9.79 -23.37
N CYS A 50 18.50 -9.11 -23.11
CA CYS A 50 18.52 -7.98 -22.20
C CYS A 50 17.96 -6.75 -22.90
N GLU A 51 16.81 -6.28 -22.46
CA GLU A 51 16.16 -5.08 -22.97
C GLU A 51 16.41 -3.91 -22.03
N MET A 52 16.63 -2.73 -22.60
CA MET A 52 16.90 -1.52 -21.81
C MET A 52 15.63 -1.03 -21.12
N CYS A 53 15.78 -0.54 -19.89
CA CYS A 53 14.74 0.20 -19.20
C CYS A 53 14.44 1.51 -19.95
N THR A 54 13.18 1.91 -20.00
CA THR A 54 12.82 3.20 -20.57
C THR A 54 13.10 4.32 -19.55
N GLU A 55 13.79 5.36 -19.99
CA GLU A 55 14.00 6.55 -19.15
C GLU A 55 12.65 7.17 -18.75
N PRO A 56 12.48 7.65 -17.51
CA PRO A 56 13.52 7.93 -16.50
C PRO A 56 13.82 6.77 -15.54
N CYS A 57 13.38 5.55 -15.84
CA CYS A 57 13.68 4.39 -15.02
C CYS A 57 15.11 3.88 -15.24
N LEU A 58 15.89 3.73 -14.17
CA LEU A 58 17.26 3.19 -14.20
C LEU A 58 17.28 1.67 -13.96
N LYS A 59 16.39 1.15 -13.11
CA LYS A 59 16.26 -0.31 -12.89
C LYS A 59 14.81 -0.70 -12.97
N CYS A 60 14.47 -1.55 -13.92
CA CYS A 60 13.12 -2.04 -14.19
C CYS A 60 13.08 -3.57 -14.12
N ARG A 61 11.89 -4.13 -13.90
CA ARG A 61 11.69 -5.60 -13.92
C ARG A 61 11.06 -6.09 -15.22
N GLY A 62 10.62 -5.17 -16.06
CA GLY A 62 10.01 -5.45 -17.34
C GLY A 62 9.79 -4.16 -18.14
N PRO A 63 9.07 -4.26 -19.27
CA PRO A 63 8.92 -3.15 -20.21
C PRO A 63 7.99 -2.05 -19.68
N ASP A 64 7.11 -2.34 -18.72
CA ASP A 64 6.19 -1.36 -18.18
C ASP A 64 6.84 -0.49 -17.10
N THR A 65 7.42 0.62 -17.55
CA THR A 65 8.02 1.62 -16.67
C THR A 65 7.07 2.33 -15.72
N ALA A 66 5.76 2.21 -15.93
CA ALA A 66 4.78 2.83 -15.04
C ALA A 66 4.54 2.03 -13.77
N SER A 67 4.82 0.72 -13.75
CA SER A 67 4.54 -0.18 -12.63
C SER A 67 5.72 -1.05 -12.15
N GLU A 68 6.80 -1.14 -12.93
CA GLU A 68 7.89 -2.08 -12.69
C GLU A 68 9.25 -1.42 -12.43
N CYS A 69 9.28 -0.10 -12.22
CA CYS A 69 10.50 0.62 -11.90
C CYS A 69 10.88 0.50 -10.42
N SER A 70 12.18 0.29 -10.17
CA SER A 70 12.77 0.11 -8.84
C SER A 70 13.84 1.12 -8.49
N SER A 71 14.36 1.89 -9.46
CA SER A 71 15.21 3.06 -9.21
C SER A 71 15.15 4.03 -10.39
N CYS A 72 15.40 5.31 -10.11
CA CYS A 72 15.35 6.38 -11.11
C CYS A 72 16.73 6.92 -11.44
N ILE A 73 16.87 7.50 -12.63
CA ILE A 73 18.04 8.30 -13.00
C ILE A 73 18.16 9.55 -12.11
N ALA A 74 19.33 10.20 -12.14
CA ALA A 74 19.56 11.41 -11.36
C ALA A 74 18.56 12.53 -11.72
N GLY A 75 18.06 13.24 -10.71
CA GLY A 75 17.05 14.30 -10.88
C GLY A 75 15.60 13.80 -10.87
N PHE A 76 15.37 12.49 -10.72
CA PHE A 76 14.05 11.89 -10.56
C PHE A 76 13.92 11.19 -9.20
N LEU A 77 12.67 11.07 -8.76
CA LEU A 77 12.26 10.48 -7.49
C LEU A 77 11.38 9.26 -7.78
N LEU A 78 11.63 8.16 -7.08
CA LEU A 78 10.82 6.95 -7.19
C LEU A 78 9.54 7.08 -6.38
N ILE A 79 8.39 6.74 -6.95
CA ILE A 79 7.14 6.50 -6.22
C ILE A 79 7.01 4.97 -6.07
N PRO A 80 7.40 4.36 -4.93
CA PRO A 80 7.54 2.91 -4.84
C PRO A 80 6.22 2.15 -5.05
N GLU A 81 5.12 2.71 -4.57
CA GLU A 81 3.78 2.12 -4.70
C GLU A 81 3.28 2.09 -6.14
N LEU A 82 3.70 3.08 -6.93
CA LEU A 82 3.38 3.11 -8.35
C LEU A 82 4.44 2.40 -9.16
N GLY A 83 5.67 2.21 -8.66
CA GLY A 83 6.77 1.68 -9.47
C GLY A 83 7.15 2.61 -10.62
N SER A 84 7.09 3.93 -10.41
CA SER A 84 7.36 4.95 -11.44
C SER A 84 8.25 6.09 -10.94
N CYS A 85 8.86 6.82 -11.88
CA CYS A 85 9.81 7.89 -11.62
C CYS A 85 9.22 9.25 -12.02
N GLN A 86 9.32 10.24 -11.13
CA GLN A 86 8.80 11.60 -11.35
C GLN A 86 9.83 12.65 -10.94
N ARG A 87 9.80 13.82 -11.57
CA ARG A 87 10.70 14.94 -11.19
C ARG A 87 10.32 15.57 -9.86
N GLN A 88 9.04 15.55 -9.52
CA GLN A 88 8.48 16.11 -8.29
C GLN A 88 7.45 15.13 -7.75
N CYS A 89 7.41 14.97 -6.43
CA CYS A 89 6.39 14.15 -5.81
C CYS A 89 5.01 14.80 -6.00
N PRO A 90 3.99 14.03 -6.43
CA PRO A 90 2.64 14.55 -6.58
C PRO A 90 2.04 14.91 -5.22
N GLN A 91 0.87 15.55 -5.22
CA GLN A 91 0.13 15.78 -3.98
C GLN A 91 -0.08 14.45 -3.23
N ARG A 92 -0.16 14.53 -1.90
CA ARG A 92 -0.21 13.37 -0.98
C ARG A 92 1.09 12.58 -0.84
N TYR A 93 2.22 13.11 -1.31
CA TYR A 93 3.54 12.53 -1.10
C TYR A 93 4.51 13.54 -0.48
N TYR A 94 5.27 13.08 0.51
CA TYR A 94 6.44 13.73 1.06
C TYR A 94 7.67 13.39 0.21
N THR A 95 8.53 14.38 -0.01
CA THR A 95 9.77 14.20 -0.78
C THR A 95 10.92 13.81 0.16
N ALA A 96 11.29 12.53 0.17
CA ALA A 96 12.43 12.06 0.95
C ALA A 96 13.74 12.23 0.17
N THR A 97 14.25 13.46 0.11
CA THR A 97 15.39 13.86 -0.74
C THR A 97 16.63 12.98 -0.59
N HIS A 98 16.97 12.56 0.65
CA HIS A 98 18.12 11.70 0.90
C HIS A 98 17.95 10.28 0.32
N GLN A 99 16.72 9.77 0.30
CA GLN A 99 16.38 8.46 -0.22
C GLN A 99 16.01 8.52 -1.72
N LYS A 100 15.78 9.72 -2.25
CA LYS A 100 15.30 9.99 -3.62
C LYS A 100 13.98 9.27 -3.93
N VAL A 101 13.09 9.22 -2.94
CA VAL A 101 11.76 8.60 -3.07
C VAL A 101 10.65 9.54 -2.64
N CYS A 102 9.46 9.29 -3.16
CA CYS A 102 8.21 9.89 -2.72
C CYS A 102 7.52 8.93 -1.74
N ILE A 103 7.34 9.39 -0.51
CA ILE A 103 6.66 8.62 0.55
C ILE A 103 5.25 9.14 0.67
N ARG A 104 4.25 8.26 0.60
CA ARG A 104 2.84 8.68 0.74
C ARG A 104 2.61 9.26 2.14
N CYS A 105 1.86 10.35 2.23
CA CYS A 105 1.41 10.89 3.51
C CYS A 105 0.49 9.88 4.22
N VAL A 106 0.59 9.79 5.54
CA VAL A 106 -0.26 8.88 6.34
C VAL A 106 -1.59 9.54 6.73
N ASN A 107 -2.47 8.78 7.41
CA ASN A 107 -3.67 9.28 8.08
C ASN A 107 -4.60 10.12 7.21
N HIS A 108 -4.83 9.75 5.94
CA HIS A 108 -5.71 10.50 5.02
C HIS A 108 -5.29 11.96 4.80
N CYS A 109 -3.99 12.21 4.90
CA CYS A 109 -3.44 13.54 4.65
C CYS A 109 -3.37 13.88 3.16
N LYS A 110 -3.69 15.14 2.84
CA LYS A 110 -3.65 15.72 1.50
C LYS A 110 -2.28 16.33 1.17
N SER A 111 -1.61 16.91 2.16
CA SER A 111 -0.29 17.54 2.01
C SER A 111 0.56 17.38 3.26
N CYS A 112 1.79 16.88 3.11
CA CYS A 112 2.72 16.63 4.20
C CYS A 112 4.16 17.07 3.82
N PRO A 113 4.45 18.38 3.79
CA PRO A 113 5.71 18.90 3.26
C PRO A 113 6.92 18.67 4.18
N GLU A 114 6.71 18.57 5.50
CA GLU A 114 7.80 18.44 6.48
C GLU A 114 8.19 16.98 6.75
N SER A 115 7.20 16.09 6.85
CA SER A 115 7.39 14.66 7.11
C SER A 115 6.12 13.90 6.71
N PRO A 116 6.19 12.58 6.43
CA PRO A 116 5.00 11.80 6.04
C PRO A 116 3.88 11.79 7.10
N ASP A 117 4.25 12.01 8.37
CA ASP A 117 3.35 11.97 9.54
C ASP A 117 2.87 13.36 10.01
N ARG A 118 3.42 14.44 9.45
CA ARG A 118 2.98 15.81 9.76
C ARG A 118 2.07 16.32 8.67
N CYS A 119 0.78 16.22 8.93
CA CYS A 119 -0.20 16.71 7.99
C CYS A 119 -0.36 18.24 8.06
N LEU A 120 -0.41 18.89 6.90
CA LEU A 120 -0.74 20.30 6.79
C LEU A 120 -2.22 20.50 6.44
N ALA A 121 -2.79 19.57 5.66
CA ALA A 121 -4.16 19.64 5.20
C ALA A 121 -4.74 18.24 5.04
N CYS A 122 -5.95 18.03 5.56
CA CYS A 122 -6.67 16.76 5.46
C CYS A 122 -7.35 16.59 4.10
N ASN A 123 -7.62 15.35 3.71
CA ASN A 123 -8.52 15.07 2.60
C ASN A 123 -9.95 15.56 2.93
N ASP A 124 -10.76 15.76 1.90
CA ASP A 124 -12.16 16.16 2.09
C ASP A 124 -12.91 15.09 2.91
N GLY A 125 -13.69 15.52 3.90
CA GLY A 125 -14.37 14.64 4.88
C GLY A 125 -13.54 14.24 6.10
N PHE A 126 -12.30 14.71 6.22
CA PHE A 126 -11.43 14.52 7.38
C PHE A 126 -11.12 15.85 8.07
N GLU A 127 -11.07 15.83 9.40
CA GLU A 127 -10.77 16.98 10.25
C GLU A 127 -9.41 16.79 10.94
N SER A 128 -8.70 17.88 11.15
CA SER A 128 -7.41 17.88 11.85
C SER A 128 -7.62 17.75 13.36
N LEU A 129 -6.95 16.77 13.98
CA LEU A 129 -6.89 16.56 15.42
C LEU A 129 -5.46 16.84 15.92
N GLN A 130 -5.34 17.23 17.20
CA GLN A 130 -4.05 17.44 17.91
C GLN A 130 -3.00 18.20 17.08
N ASP A 131 -3.09 19.53 17.11
CA ASP A 131 -2.08 20.44 16.54
C ASP A 131 -1.79 20.23 15.03
N GLY A 132 -2.74 19.66 14.29
CA GLY A 132 -2.67 19.50 12.83
C GLY A 132 -2.02 18.21 12.35
N SER A 133 -1.45 17.39 13.25
CA SER A 133 -0.61 16.25 12.83
C SER A 133 -1.40 15.05 12.32
N VAL A 134 -2.65 14.88 12.76
CA VAL A 134 -3.46 13.69 12.46
C VAL A 134 -4.80 14.10 11.87
N CYS A 135 -5.13 13.56 10.69
CA CYS A 135 -6.45 13.74 10.10
C CYS A 135 -7.35 12.54 10.41
N SER A 136 -8.59 12.81 10.76
CA SER A 136 -9.56 11.76 11.05
C SER A 136 -10.93 12.08 10.52
N ALA A 137 -11.67 11.03 10.15
CA ALA A 137 -13.02 11.17 9.67
C ALA A 137 -13.95 11.69 10.79
N HIS A 138 -14.92 12.51 10.39
CA HIS A 138 -16.01 12.94 11.24
C HIS A 138 -17.08 11.85 11.26
N CYS A 139 -17.13 11.06 12.34
CA CYS A 139 -18.03 9.92 12.44
C CYS A 139 -19.38 10.33 13.01
N GLN A 140 -20.46 9.80 12.41
CA GLN A 140 -21.81 10.03 12.88
C GLN A 140 -22.12 9.16 14.11
N GLY A 141 -23.26 9.41 14.77
CA GLY A 141 -23.59 8.75 16.04
C GLY A 141 -23.53 7.23 16.00
N ASN A 142 -23.91 6.60 14.88
CA ASN A 142 -23.90 5.14 14.67
C ASN A 142 -22.57 4.60 14.12
N GLU A 143 -21.49 5.38 14.20
CA GLU A 143 -20.16 5.00 13.74
C GLU A 143 -19.13 5.30 14.82
N PHE A 144 -18.08 4.48 14.85
CA PHE A 144 -16.90 4.73 15.66
C PHE A 144 -15.67 4.89 14.77
N ARG A 145 -14.61 5.46 15.35
CA ARG A 145 -13.32 5.62 14.69
C ARG A 145 -12.48 4.35 14.86
N ASN A 146 -12.13 3.71 13.75
CA ASN A 146 -11.26 2.54 13.76
C ASN A 146 -9.77 2.91 13.85
N SER A 147 -8.91 1.89 13.88
CA SER A 147 -7.44 2.05 13.93
C SER A 147 -6.83 2.72 12.69
N LEU A 148 -7.57 2.79 11.57
CA LEU A 148 -7.19 3.51 10.34
C LEU A 148 -7.72 4.95 10.31
N LEU A 149 -8.28 5.44 11.44
CA LEU A 149 -8.88 6.76 11.60
C LEU A 149 -10.07 7.03 10.67
N GLN A 150 -10.72 5.96 10.21
CA GLN A 150 -11.93 5.97 9.38
C GLN A 150 -13.14 5.62 10.23
N CYS A 151 -14.32 6.04 9.75
CA CYS A 151 -15.57 5.66 10.38
C CYS A 151 -15.94 4.23 9.99
N SER A 152 -16.34 3.47 11.00
CA SER A 152 -16.84 2.12 10.85
C SER A 152 -18.15 2.02 11.63
N GLY A 153 -19.14 1.34 11.05
CA GLY A 153 -20.45 1.19 11.68
C GLY A 153 -20.34 0.44 13.01
N CYS A 154 -21.17 0.86 13.96
CA CYS A 154 -21.37 0.13 15.20
C CYS A 154 -21.99 -1.25 14.97
N ASP A 155 -21.95 -2.10 15.99
CA ASP A 155 -22.84 -3.25 16.03
C ASP A 155 -24.31 -2.80 15.90
N GLN A 156 -25.14 -3.62 15.25
CA GLN A 156 -26.56 -3.32 15.04
C GLN A 156 -27.36 -3.09 16.34
N SER A 157 -26.83 -3.55 17.48
CA SER A 157 -27.42 -3.36 18.79
C SER A 157 -27.14 -1.99 19.42
N CYS A 158 -26.25 -1.18 18.84
CA CYS A 158 -25.89 0.14 19.35
C CYS A 158 -26.55 1.27 18.54
N SER A 159 -27.04 2.33 19.21
CA SER A 159 -27.35 3.62 18.56
C SER A 159 -26.11 4.49 18.41
N GLY A 160 -25.12 4.28 19.29
CA GLY A 160 -23.75 4.76 19.13
C GLY A 160 -22.75 3.95 19.93
N CYS A 161 -21.48 3.99 19.52
CA CYS A 161 -20.45 3.09 20.02
C CYS A 161 -19.06 3.73 20.03
N PHE A 162 -18.14 3.11 20.76
CA PHE A 162 -16.70 3.41 20.73
C PHE A 162 -15.87 2.25 20.17
N GLY A 163 -16.53 1.17 19.73
CA GLY A 163 -15.91 -0.01 19.13
C GLY A 163 -16.93 -0.86 18.37
N PRO A 164 -16.48 -1.93 17.68
CA PRO A 164 -17.33 -2.74 16.81
C PRO A 164 -18.26 -3.71 17.54
N SER A 165 -18.09 -3.94 18.84
CA SER A 165 -18.83 -4.95 19.60
C SER A 165 -20.13 -4.41 20.21
N ALA A 166 -21.11 -5.31 20.42
CA ALA A 166 -22.30 -5.03 21.25
C ALA A 166 -21.97 -4.68 22.71
N ALA A 167 -20.74 -4.96 23.16
CA ALA A 167 -20.22 -4.57 24.47
C ALA A 167 -19.52 -3.20 24.47
N GLU A 168 -19.40 -2.57 23.30
CA GLU A 168 -18.71 -1.29 23.11
C GLU A 168 -19.69 -0.19 22.66
N CYS A 169 -20.97 -0.36 23.02
CA CYS A 169 -21.99 0.66 22.81
C CYS A 169 -21.87 1.78 23.86
N VAL A 170 -22.03 3.03 23.40
CA VAL A 170 -22.33 4.18 24.26
C VAL A 170 -23.81 4.14 24.66
N GLU A 171 -24.68 3.75 23.74
CA GLU A 171 -26.12 3.63 23.94
C GLU A 171 -26.68 2.49 23.07
N CYS A 172 -27.69 1.78 23.58
CA CYS A 172 -28.35 0.70 22.86
C CYS A 172 -29.35 1.25 21.84
N ALA A 173 -29.40 0.62 20.67
CA ALA A 173 -30.40 0.91 19.64
C ALA A 173 -31.82 0.60 20.14
N ALA A 174 -32.82 1.22 19.51
CA ALA A 174 -34.22 0.96 19.82
C ALA A 174 -34.55 -0.55 19.72
N GLY A 175 -35.17 -1.09 20.77
CA GLY A 175 -35.47 -2.53 20.87
C GLY A 175 -34.34 -3.39 21.44
N TYR A 176 -33.22 -2.78 21.84
CA TYR A 176 -32.15 -3.40 22.62
C TYR A 176 -32.10 -2.80 24.03
N VAL A 177 -31.62 -3.58 24.98
CA VAL A 177 -31.56 -3.25 26.41
C VAL A 177 -30.16 -3.54 26.94
N SER A 178 -29.69 -2.72 27.87
CA SER A 178 -28.35 -2.85 28.44
C SER A 178 -28.31 -3.93 29.53
N GLN A 179 -27.38 -4.87 29.42
CA GLN A 179 -27.12 -5.89 30.43
C GLN A 179 -25.60 -6.13 30.55
N VAL A 180 -25.02 -5.84 31.72
CA VAL A 180 -23.58 -6.09 32.01
C VAL A 180 -22.67 -5.49 30.91
N ASN A 181 -22.89 -4.21 30.58
CA ASN A 181 -22.17 -3.48 29.52
C ASN A 181 -22.33 -4.04 28.11
N GLU A 182 -23.35 -4.86 27.84
CA GLU A 182 -23.67 -5.36 26.49
C GLU A 182 -25.11 -5.03 26.11
N CYS A 183 -25.32 -4.55 24.88
CA CYS A 183 -26.65 -4.31 24.33
C CYS A 183 -27.24 -5.59 23.75
N ARG A 184 -28.44 -5.95 24.19
CA ARG A 184 -29.09 -7.22 23.82
C ARG A 184 -30.57 -7.04 23.57
N ARG A 185 -31.18 -7.91 22.75
CA ARG A 185 -32.63 -7.86 22.52
C ARG A 185 -33.47 -8.29 23.72
N ASN A 186 -33.00 -9.27 24.48
CA ASN A 186 -33.74 -9.84 25.62
C ASN A 186 -32.81 -10.01 26.83
N CYS A 187 -33.37 -9.78 28.02
CA CYS A 187 -32.71 -10.06 29.28
C CYS A 187 -32.40 -11.55 29.42
N SER A 188 -31.22 -11.85 29.94
CA SER A 188 -30.83 -13.22 30.31
C SER A 188 -31.76 -13.78 31.39
N SER A 189 -31.87 -15.11 31.45
CA SER A 189 -32.64 -15.79 32.49
C SER A 189 -32.28 -15.29 33.90
N GLY A 190 -33.29 -14.93 34.69
CA GLY A 190 -33.12 -14.40 36.04
C GLY A 190 -32.92 -12.88 36.10
N PHE A 191 -33.18 -12.16 35.02
CA PHE A 191 -33.27 -10.70 34.97
C PHE A 191 -34.60 -10.29 34.36
N HIS A 192 -35.16 -9.17 34.82
CA HIS A 192 -36.35 -8.54 34.25
C HIS A 192 -35.99 -7.22 33.56
N LEU A 193 -36.81 -6.82 32.58
CA LEU A 193 -36.68 -5.54 31.90
C LEU A 193 -37.14 -4.42 32.83
N ASP A 194 -36.30 -3.40 32.99
CA ASP A 194 -36.70 -2.11 33.53
C ASP A 194 -36.95 -1.13 32.37
N THR A 195 -38.19 -0.68 32.22
CA THR A 195 -38.58 0.20 31.10
C THR A 195 -38.14 1.64 31.30
N ASP A 196 -37.87 2.06 32.53
CA ASP A 196 -37.48 3.43 32.85
C ASP A 196 -36.01 3.69 32.51
N SER A 197 -35.13 2.70 32.73
CA SER A 197 -33.71 2.78 32.39
C SER A 197 -33.29 1.99 31.15
N ALA A 198 -34.24 1.33 30.47
CA ALA A 198 -33.99 0.44 29.34
C ALA A 198 -32.87 -0.59 29.61
N SER A 199 -32.83 -1.14 30.82
CA SER A 199 -31.78 -2.04 31.30
C SER A 199 -32.35 -3.32 31.92
N CYS A 200 -31.53 -4.37 31.99
CA CYS A 200 -31.90 -5.63 32.63
C CYS A 200 -31.45 -5.65 34.10
N LEU A 201 -32.43 -5.63 35.00
CA LEU A 201 -32.22 -5.69 36.45
C LEU A 201 -32.52 -7.10 36.97
N ARG A 202 -31.92 -7.46 38.12
CA ARG A 202 -31.99 -8.80 38.68
C ARG A 202 -33.15 -8.95 39.65
#